data_AF-A0AAV0TBW6-F1
#
_entry.id   AF-A0AAV0TBW6-F1
#
_cell.length_a   1.000
_cell.length_b   1.000
_cell.length_c   1.000
_cell.angle_alpha   90.00
_cell.angle_beta   90.00
_cell.angle_gamma   90.00
#
_symmetry.space_group_name_H-M   'P 1'
#
loop_
_entity.id
_entity.type
_entity.pdbx_description
1 polymer ?
#
loop_
_entity_poly.entity_id
_entity_poly.type
_entity_poly.pdbx_seq_one_letter_code
_entity_poly.pdbx_strand_id
1 'polypeptide(L)'
;MQRSVLVPTIRACRAERIEVEAVGSLGVAEGREQAGLVWQHLFVDRSPVSEACRGVLTTLHLLGLDHLVARRDLSAIQEWFKQQDAEEFVDTVFRLAGLKYAVMTNIPFEPEEARHWLVNPATTTPPPAWSRKYFRSALRVDQVLLGDWASISPTLDVFKQPHTLAGVRLLLEKWIDIIKPEYFMASVPISFEYPEESPSASAGTNELPDGAELLLQVLLPLAEEKKLPIALKFDSVRPINARYGVAGDGVKPSNVDILIKLCRNFPKVKFLATFLSRVNQHEVTVAANKFRNLHLYGCWWYCNNPSIIEELTRMRIEILGTAFTSQHSDARVLDQLIYKWSHSRDVIGKVLVDMYERLFATGWKMSSATCRGCLARATRRSWQRDCL
;
A
#
# COMPACT_ATOMS: atom_id res chain seq x y z
N MET A 1 -6.01 -4.53 -17.30
CA MET A 1 -4.55 -4.70 -17.55
C MET A 1 -3.70 -3.42 -17.64
N GLN A 2 -4.25 -2.20 -17.71
CA GLN A 2 -3.47 -1.02 -18.19
C GLN A 2 -2.57 -0.25 -17.19
N ARG A 3 -2.50 -0.56 -15.87
CA ARG A 3 -1.75 0.32 -14.93
C ARG A 3 -0.84 -0.35 -13.89
N SER A 4 -0.54 -1.64 -14.01
CA SER A 4 0.32 -2.33 -13.02
C SER A 4 1.39 -3.25 -13.62
N VAL A 5 1.91 -2.88 -14.78
CA VAL A 5 2.98 -3.62 -15.45
C VAL A 5 4.36 -3.03 -15.12
N LEU A 6 4.51 -2.23 -14.05
CA LEU A 6 5.77 -1.54 -13.71
C LEU A 6 7.03 -2.44 -13.77
N VAL A 7 7.01 -3.60 -13.12
CA VAL A 7 8.15 -4.53 -13.10
C VAL A 7 8.25 -5.38 -14.38
N PRO A 8 7.15 -5.96 -14.92
CA PRO A 8 7.23 -6.68 -16.19
C PRO A 8 7.65 -5.78 -17.37
N THR A 9 7.18 -4.52 -17.42
CA THR A 9 7.52 -3.55 -18.46
C THR A 9 9.02 -3.21 -18.47
N ILE A 10 9.66 -3.00 -17.32
CA ILE A 10 11.13 -2.84 -17.26
C ILE A 10 11.86 -4.09 -17.78
N ARG A 11 11.36 -5.30 -17.46
CA ARG A 11 11.96 -6.55 -17.95
C ARG A 11 11.80 -6.71 -19.47
N ALA A 12 10.68 -6.26 -20.02
CA ALA A 12 10.49 -6.16 -21.47
C ALA A 12 11.46 -5.14 -22.09
N CYS A 13 11.63 -3.95 -21.52
CA CYS A 13 12.62 -2.96 -22.01
C CYS A 13 14.08 -3.46 -21.92
N ARG A 14 14.45 -4.16 -20.82
CA ARG A 14 15.80 -4.77 -20.65
C ARG A 14 16.09 -5.89 -21.65
N ALA A 15 15.05 -6.53 -22.19
CA ALA A 15 15.19 -7.62 -23.14
C ALA A 15 15.87 -7.21 -24.45
N GLU A 16 15.62 -5.97 -24.90
CA GLU A 16 15.83 -5.64 -26.32
C GLU A 16 16.42 -4.25 -26.60
N ARG A 17 16.82 -3.45 -25.59
CA ARG A 17 17.20 -2.04 -25.82
C ARG A 17 16.06 -1.22 -26.47
N ILE A 18 14.80 -1.59 -26.22
CA ILE A 18 13.63 -0.79 -26.61
C ILE A 18 13.75 0.57 -25.91
N GLU A 19 13.67 1.66 -26.67
CA GLU A 19 13.73 3.02 -26.11
C GLU A 19 12.58 3.23 -25.12
N VAL A 20 12.96 3.69 -23.93
CA VAL A 20 12.05 3.88 -22.78
C VAL A 20 10.93 4.90 -23.09
N GLU A 21 11.12 5.74 -24.11
CA GLU A 21 10.15 6.72 -24.59
C GLU A 21 8.88 6.08 -25.16
N ALA A 22 8.92 4.84 -25.66
CA ALA A 22 7.73 4.12 -26.15
C ALA A 22 6.76 3.64 -25.04
N VAL A 23 7.04 3.96 -23.77
CA VAL A 23 6.47 3.26 -22.62
C VAL A 23 6.00 4.21 -21.50
N GLY A 24 6.05 5.53 -21.73
CA GLY A 24 5.74 6.56 -20.74
C GLY A 24 4.36 7.20 -20.91
N SER A 25 3.53 7.15 -19.85
CA SER A 25 2.24 7.85 -19.65
C SER A 25 1.33 7.91 -20.89
N LEU A 26 0.58 6.83 -21.10
CA LEU A 26 -0.03 6.56 -22.38
C LEU A 26 -1.58 6.48 -22.26
N GLY A 27 -2.27 7.06 -23.23
CA GLY A 27 -3.73 6.98 -23.42
C GLY A 27 -4.21 5.56 -23.73
N VAL A 28 -5.52 5.38 -23.92
CA VAL A 28 -6.15 4.04 -24.07
C VAL A 28 -5.58 3.23 -25.25
N ALA A 29 -5.26 3.89 -26.38
CA ALA A 29 -4.70 3.25 -27.57
C ALA A 29 -3.28 2.72 -27.33
N GLU A 30 -2.44 3.57 -26.77
CA GLU A 30 -1.05 3.28 -26.44
C GLU A 30 -0.93 2.21 -25.33
N GLY A 31 -1.89 2.14 -24.40
CA GLY A 31 -1.97 1.07 -23.40
C GLY A 31 -2.30 -0.32 -23.99
N ARG A 32 -2.94 -0.40 -25.16
CA ARG A 32 -3.22 -1.68 -25.84
C ARG A 32 -1.98 -2.23 -26.52
N GLU A 33 -1.22 -1.36 -27.20
CA GLU A 33 0.05 -1.71 -27.84
C GLU A 33 1.08 -2.17 -26.80
N GLN A 34 1.22 -1.42 -25.70
CA GLN A 34 2.10 -1.80 -24.59
C GLN A 34 1.74 -3.17 -24.01
N ALA A 35 0.45 -3.47 -23.83
CA ALA A 35 0.01 -4.78 -23.36
C ALA A 35 0.37 -5.90 -24.36
N GLY A 36 0.29 -5.63 -25.66
CA GLY A 36 0.74 -6.54 -26.72
C GLY A 36 2.22 -6.87 -26.62
N LEU A 37 3.08 -5.86 -26.51
CA LEU A 37 4.53 -6.03 -26.35
C LEU A 37 4.88 -6.82 -25.08
N VAL A 38 4.26 -6.47 -23.95
CA VAL A 38 4.46 -7.18 -22.68
C VAL A 38 4.05 -8.64 -22.81
N TRP A 39 2.90 -8.93 -23.42
CA TRP A 39 2.41 -10.29 -23.62
C TRP A 39 3.38 -11.10 -24.48
N GLN A 40 3.77 -10.55 -25.64
CA GLN A 40 4.70 -11.20 -26.55
C GLN A 40 5.99 -11.56 -25.83
N HIS A 41 6.67 -10.59 -25.21
CA HIS A 41 8.00 -10.83 -24.68
C HIS A 41 8.07 -11.59 -23.36
N LEU A 42 7.02 -11.53 -22.53
CA LEU A 42 7.06 -12.10 -21.18
C LEU A 42 6.20 -13.35 -21.03
N PHE A 43 5.33 -13.65 -21.99
CA PHE A 43 4.43 -14.81 -21.96
C PHE A 43 4.58 -15.71 -23.20
N VAL A 44 4.98 -15.16 -24.36
CA VAL A 44 5.13 -15.92 -25.61
C VAL A 44 6.60 -16.31 -25.85
N ASP A 45 7.48 -15.32 -25.91
CA ASP A 45 8.92 -15.49 -26.20
C ASP A 45 9.68 -16.15 -25.05
N ARG A 46 9.13 -16.06 -23.84
CA ARG A 46 9.72 -16.56 -22.60
C ARG A 46 8.67 -17.18 -21.72
N SER A 47 9.10 -18.15 -20.91
CA SER A 47 8.22 -18.74 -19.89
C SER A 47 7.86 -17.69 -18.82
N PRO A 48 6.56 -17.47 -18.52
CA PRO A 48 6.09 -16.45 -17.59
C PRO A 48 6.27 -16.84 -16.10
N VAL A 49 7.47 -17.24 -15.70
CA VAL A 49 7.77 -17.82 -14.38
C VAL A 49 7.86 -16.79 -13.24
N SER A 50 8.03 -15.51 -13.57
CA SER A 50 8.10 -14.47 -12.54
C SER A 50 6.76 -14.32 -11.82
N GLU A 51 6.80 -13.94 -10.54
CA GLU A 51 5.59 -13.80 -9.72
C GLU A 51 4.56 -12.82 -10.33
N ALA A 52 5.02 -11.73 -10.95
CA ALA A 52 4.14 -10.78 -11.62
C ALA A 52 3.45 -11.38 -12.86
N CYS A 53 4.17 -12.14 -13.70
CA CYS A 53 3.57 -12.83 -14.85
C CYS A 53 2.66 -13.98 -14.41
N ARG A 54 3.10 -14.80 -13.45
CA ARG A 54 2.29 -15.85 -12.86
C ARG A 54 0.98 -15.29 -12.30
N GLY A 55 1.04 -14.13 -11.63
CA GLY A 55 -0.14 -13.44 -11.12
C GLY A 55 -1.18 -13.14 -12.19
N VAL A 56 -0.76 -12.66 -13.36
CA VAL A 56 -1.66 -12.45 -14.51
C VAL A 56 -2.33 -13.77 -14.93
N LEU A 57 -1.56 -14.86 -15.06
CA LEU A 57 -2.11 -16.16 -15.43
C LEU A 57 -3.09 -16.71 -14.40
N THR A 58 -2.77 -16.61 -13.10
CA THR A 58 -3.67 -17.02 -12.02
C THR A 58 -4.97 -16.24 -12.05
N THR A 59 -4.92 -14.92 -12.29
CA THR A 59 -6.12 -14.09 -12.43
C THR A 59 -6.97 -14.57 -13.61
N LEU A 60 -6.38 -14.80 -14.79
CA LEU A 60 -7.10 -15.27 -15.98
C LEU A 60 -7.70 -16.67 -15.77
N HIS A 61 -6.98 -17.58 -15.12
CA HIS A 61 -7.47 -18.91 -14.74
C HIS A 61 -8.71 -18.83 -13.85
N LEU A 62 -8.64 -18.03 -12.79
CA LEU A 62 -9.75 -17.88 -11.84
C LEU A 62 -10.96 -17.12 -12.41
N LEU A 63 -10.78 -16.42 -13.54
CA LEU A 63 -11.85 -15.83 -14.34
C LEU A 63 -12.42 -16.81 -15.38
N GLY A 64 -11.88 -18.02 -15.51
CA GLY A 64 -12.35 -19.04 -16.46
C GLY A 64 -11.80 -18.88 -17.88
N LEU A 65 -10.70 -18.14 -18.06
CA LEU A 65 -10.13 -17.81 -19.37
C LEU A 65 -8.99 -18.74 -19.81
N ASP A 66 -8.84 -19.90 -19.17
CA ASP A 66 -7.76 -20.86 -19.43
C ASP A 66 -7.65 -21.27 -20.91
N HIS A 67 -8.80 -21.47 -21.55
CA HIS A 67 -8.87 -21.86 -22.96
C HIS A 67 -8.30 -20.76 -23.88
N LEU A 68 -8.42 -19.48 -23.51
CA LEU A 68 -7.82 -18.37 -24.25
C LEU A 68 -6.32 -18.27 -23.99
N VAL A 69 -5.90 -18.45 -22.72
CA VAL A 69 -4.49 -18.46 -22.33
C VAL A 69 -3.73 -19.60 -23.01
N ALA A 70 -4.32 -20.80 -23.09
CA ALA A 70 -3.72 -21.96 -23.76
C ALA A 70 -3.41 -21.69 -25.24
N ARG A 71 -4.26 -20.90 -25.91
CA ARG A 71 -4.06 -20.45 -27.29
C ARG A 71 -3.21 -19.18 -27.41
N ARG A 72 -2.80 -18.59 -26.28
CA ARG A 72 -2.11 -17.29 -26.18
C ARG A 72 -2.87 -16.14 -26.85
N ASP A 73 -4.20 -16.21 -26.85
CA ASP A 73 -5.09 -15.31 -27.58
C ASP A 73 -5.39 -14.03 -26.77
N LEU A 74 -4.45 -13.08 -26.80
CA LEU A 74 -4.57 -11.80 -26.10
C LEU A 74 -5.78 -10.98 -26.59
N SER A 75 -6.09 -11.05 -27.89
CA SER A 75 -7.20 -10.30 -28.49
C SER A 75 -8.54 -10.74 -27.92
N ALA A 76 -8.78 -12.06 -27.84
CA ALA A 76 -10.00 -12.59 -27.23
C ALA A 76 -10.09 -12.27 -25.72
N ILE A 77 -8.96 -12.29 -25.01
CA ILE A 77 -8.92 -11.89 -23.58
C ILE A 77 -9.33 -10.42 -23.44
N GLN A 78 -8.79 -9.53 -24.26
CA GLN A 78 -9.14 -8.10 -24.24
C GLN A 78 -10.63 -7.87 -24.54
N GLU A 79 -11.18 -8.59 -25.51
CA GLU A 79 -12.59 -8.48 -25.87
C GLU A 79 -13.50 -8.99 -24.74
N TRP A 80 -13.12 -10.07 -24.05
CA TRP A 80 -13.83 -10.54 -22.86
C TRP A 80 -13.89 -9.45 -21.78
N PHE A 81 -12.78 -8.78 -21.47
CA PHE A 81 -12.76 -7.69 -20.47
C PHE A 81 -13.61 -6.49 -20.88
N LYS A 82 -13.70 -6.18 -22.18
CA LYS A 82 -14.51 -5.09 -22.71
C LYS A 82 -16.01 -5.33 -22.52
N GLN A 83 -16.43 -6.59 -22.46
CA GLN A 83 -17.83 -6.98 -22.28
C GLN A 83 -18.30 -6.96 -20.82
N GLN A 84 -17.39 -6.70 -19.86
CA GLN A 84 -17.74 -6.72 -18.43
C GLN A 84 -18.36 -5.39 -18.00
N ASP A 85 -19.42 -5.44 -17.20
CA ASP A 85 -19.88 -4.28 -16.44
C ASP A 85 -18.92 -3.98 -15.28
N ALA A 86 -18.66 -2.68 -15.03
CA ALA A 86 -17.67 -2.28 -14.04
C ALA A 86 -18.08 -2.61 -12.59
N GLU A 87 -19.37 -2.46 -12.25
CA GLU A 87 -19.86 -2.71 -10.90
C GLU A 87 -19.97 -4.21 -10.62
N GLU A 88 -20.50 -4.97 -11.59
CA GLU A 88 -20.56 -6.44 -11.50
C GLU A 88 -19.17 -7.07 -11.48
N PHE A 89 -18.21 -6.48 -12.20
CA PHE A 89 -16.82 -6.94 -12.18
C PHE A 89 -16.15 -6.70 -10.83
N VAL A 90 -16.47 -5.58 -10.14
CA VAL A 90 -16.05 -5.37 -8.74
C VAL A 90 -16.58 -6.47 -7.83
N ASP A 91 -17.88 -6.78 -7.90
CA ASP A 91 -18.47 -7.89 -7.13
C ASP A 91 -17.74 -9.22 -7.40
N THR A 92 -17.48 -9.52 -8.68
CA THR A 92 -16.76 -10.73 -9.11
C THR A 92 -15.36 -10.80 -8.53
N VAL A 93 -14.57 -9.72 -8.65
CA VAL A 93 -13.20 -9.67 -8.14
C VAL A 93 -13.17 -9.83 -6.61
N PHE A 94 -14.04 -9.15 -5.88
CA PHE A 94 -14.08 -9.26 -4.41
C PHE A 94 -14.49 -10.65 -3.95
N ARG A 95 -15.45 -11.27 -4.64
CA ARG A 95 -15.86 -12.66 -4.39
C ARG A 95 -14.72 -13.64 -4.62
N LEU A 96 -14.07 -13.59 -5.79
CA LEU A 96 -12.95 -14.48 -6.15
C LEU A 96 -11.74 -14.26 -5.22
N ALA A 97 -11.44 -13.01 -4.87
CA ALA A 97 -10.38 -12.68 -3.92
C ALA A 97 -10.78 -12.99 -2.46
N GLY A 98 -12.03 -13.35 -2.17
CA GLY A 98 -12.52 -13.62 -0.81
C GLY A 98 -12.38 -12.42 0.13
N LEU A 99 -12.62 -11.21 -0.38
CA LEU A 99 -12.47 -9.95 0.35
C LEU A 99 -13.82 -9.39 0.79
N LYS A 100 -13.82 -8.77 1.97
CA LYS A 100 -14.97 -8.00 2.47
C LYS A 100 -14.91 -6.55 2.00
N TYR A 101 -13.72 -5.96 2.08
CA TYR A 101 -13.44 -4.59 1.66
C TYR A 101 -11.95 -4.45 1.37
N ALA A 102 -11.58 -3.37 0.69
CA ALA A 102 -10.23 -2.87 0.50
C ALA A 102 -10.13 -1.46 1.10
N VAL A 103 -8.96 -1.10 1.62
CA VAL A 103 -8.66 0.28 2.02
C VAL A 103 -7.89 0.94 0.88
N MET A 104 -8.45 2.01 0.33
CA MET A 104 -7.86 2.82 -0.73
C MET A 104 -6.71 3.67 -0.21
N THR A 105 -5.91 4.20 -1.12
CA THR A 105 -4.94 5.26 -0.85
C THR A 105 -5.47 6.53 -1.48
N ASN A 106 -5.85 7.52 -0.66
CA ASN A 106 -6.48 8.74 -1.16
C ASN A 106 -5.58 9.95 -0.97
N ILE A 107 -5.23 10.63 -2.06
CA ILE A 107 -4.26 11.72 -2.08
C ILE A 107 -5.00 13.03 -2.34
N PRO A 108 -5.43 13.75 -1.29
CA PRO A 108 -6.17 15.00 -1.45
C PRO A 108 -5.32 16.14 -2.03
N PHE A 109 -3.99 15.99 -2.05
CA PHE A 109 -3.05 16.95 -2.60
C PHE A 109 -2.93 16.85 -4.14
N GLU A 110 -3.49 15.79 -4.74
CA GLU A 110 -3.55 15.62 -6.19
C GLU A 110 -4.87 16.21 -6.72
N PRO A 111 -4.85 17.29 -7.51
CA PRO A 111 -6.08 17.94 -7.96
C PRO A 111 -7.04 17.01 -8.72
N GLU A 112 -6.48 16.07 -9.49
CA GLU A 112 -7.27 15.09 -10.23
C GLU A 112 -8.02 14.11 -9.34
N GLU A 113 -7.48 13.75 -8.17
CA GLU A 113 -8.19 12.91 -7.21
C GLU A 113 -9.13 13.75 -6.34
N ALA A 114 -8.66 14.90 -5.86
CA ALA A 114 -9.43 15.79 -4.99
C ALA A 114 -10.79 16.18 -5.58
N ARG A 115 -10.87 16.42 -6.89
CA ARG A 115 -12.15 16.74 -7.58
C ARG A 115 -13.21 15.63 -7.46
N HIS A 116 -12.83 14.38 -7.24
CA HIS A 116 -13.79 13.29 -7.05
C HIS A 116 -14.38 13.27 -5.64
N TRP A 117 -13.70 13.91 -4.69
CA TRP A 117 -14.15 14.06 -3.30
C TRP A 117 -14.93 15.36 -3.06
N LEU A 118 -14.82 16.33 -3.96
CA LEU A 118 -15.47 17.63 -3.87
C LEU A 118 -16.60 17.71 -4.90
N VAL A 119 -17.86 17.85 -4.45
CA VAL A 119 -19.01 18.07 -5.36
C VAL A 119 -18.90 19.43 -6.06
N ASN A 120 -18.34 20.43 -5.36
CA ASN A 120 -17.93 21.71 -5.91
C ASN A 120 -16.79 22.27 -5.04
N PRO A 121 -15.62 22.61 -5.63
CA PRO A 121 -14.46 23.15 -4.89
C PRO A 121 -14.77 24.40 -4.05
N ALA A 122 -15.81 25.15 -4.41
CA ALA A 122 -16.20 26.39 -3.73
C ALA A 122 -17.11 26.19 -2.51
N THR A 123 -17.77 25.03 -2.36
CA THR A 123 -18.92 24.90 -1.41
C THR A 123 -18.73 23.88 -0.30
N THR A 124 -17.52 23.32 -0.11
CA THR A 124 -17.20 22.39 1.01
C THR A 124 -18.24 21.27 1.20
N THR A 125 -18.87 20.84 0.12
CA THR A 125 -20.02 19.92 0.14
C THR A 125 -19.51 18.48 0.26
N PRO A 126 -20.15 17.61 1.08
CA PRO A 126 -19.71 16.22 1.27
C PRO A 126 -19.62 15.47 -0.07
N PRO A 127 -18.78 14.42 -0.15
CA PRO A 127 -18.50 13.74 -1.41
C PRO A 127 -19.77 13.18 -2.06
N PRO A 128 -19.77 12.95 -3.39
CA PRO A 128 -20.84 12.20 -4.05
C PRO A 128 -21.14 10.92 -3.25
N ALA A 129 -22.41 10.54 -3.13
CA ALA A 129 -22.77 9.33 -2.40
C ALA A 129 -21.98 8.13 -2.98
N TRP A 130 -21.07 7.56 -2.18
CA TRP A 130 -20.21 6.45 -2.60
C TRP A 130 -20.32 5.31 -1.59
N SER A 131 -20.35 4.08 -2.12
CA SER A 131 -20.55 2.88 -1.31
C SER A 131 -19.28 2.49 -0.56
N ARG A 132 -19.35 2.50 0.77
CA ARG A 132 -18.29 1.94 1.64
C ARG A 132 -18.36 0.41 1.77
N LYS A 133 -19.25 -0.26 1.01
CA LYS A 133 -19.39 -1.74 1.01
C LYS A 133 -18.05 -2.41 0.76
N TYR A 134 -17.36 -2.00 -0.31
CA TYR A 134 -16.09 -2.58 -0.73
C TYR A 134 -14.89 -1.67 -0.54
N PHE A 135 -15.09 -0.36 -0.55
CA PHE A 135 -13.99 0.58 -0.50
C PHE A 135 -14.06 1.38 0.79
N ARG A 136 -13.00 1.31 1.58
CA ARG A 136 -12.73 2.23 2.69
C ARG A 136 -11.61 3.16 2.27
N SER A 137 -11.42 4.25 2.99
CA SER A 137 -10.43 5.27 2.63
C SER A 137 -9.26 5.31 3.62
N ALA A 138 -8.12 5.78 3.14
CA ALA A 138 -6.99 6.19 3.96
C ALA A 138 -6.42 7.49 3.40
N LEU A 139 -6.05 8.41 4.29
CA LEU A 139 -5.60 9.74 3.91
C LEU A 139 -4.10 9.74 3.67
N ARG A 140 -3.66 9.79 2.42
CA ARG A 140 -2.25 9.83 2.06
C ARG A 140 -1.69 11.24 2.23
N VAL A 141 -0.63 11.35 3.02
CA VAL A 141 -0.01 12.60 3.46
C VAL A 141 1.51 12.60 3.24
N ASP A 142 2.01 11.94 2.19
CA ASP A 142 3.43 11.95 1.81
C ASP A 142 3.98 13.39 1.74
N GLN A 143 3.19 14.33 1.18
CA GLN A 143 3.51 15.75 1.08
C GLN A 143 3.86 16.39 2.43
N VAL A 144 3.18 15.98 3.51
CA VAL A 144 3.42 16.50 4.86
C VAL A 144 4.80 16.08 5.36
N LEU A 145 5.17 14.81 5.20
CA LEU A 145 6.50 14.31 5.60
C LEU A 145 7.63 14.84 4.70
N LEU A 146 7.31 15.17 3.45
CA LEU A 146 8.25 15.76 2.50
C LEU A 146 8.47 17.26 2.72
N GLY A 147 7.58 17.96 3.45
CA GLY A 147 7.56 19.43 3.45
C GLY A 147 7.25 20.00 2.06
N ASP A 148 6.47 19.30 1.25
CA ASP A 148 6.19 19.67 -0.13
C ASP A 148 5.11 20.76 -0.22
N TRP A 149 5.52 22.00 0.08
CA TRP A 149 4.65 23.17 0.01
C TRP A 149 4.13 23.47 -1.40
N ALA A 150 4.83 23.03 -2.46
CA ALA A 150 4.34 23.18 -3.83
C ALA A 150 3.02 22.42 -4.05
N SER A 151 2.84 21.27 -3.37
CA SER A 151 1.60 20.49 -3.40
C SER A 151 0.62 20.89 -2.28
N ILE A 152 1.12 21.30 -1.10
CA ILE A 152 0.28 21.67 0.04
C ILE A 152 -0.42 23.02 -0.19
N SER A 153 0.30 24.06 -0.65
CA SER A 153 -0.22 25.42 -0.80
C SER A 153 -1.45 25.51 -1.70
N PRO A 154 -1.48 24.91 -2.91
CA PRO A 154 -2.69 24.92 -3.73
C PRO A 154 -3.91 24.30 -3.03
N THR A 155 -3.67 23.25 -2.21
CA THR A 155 -4.73 22.59 -1.46
C THR A 155 -5.23 23.48 -0.31
N LEU A 156 -4.33 24.22 0.36
CA LEU A 156 -4.70 25.22 1.37
C LEU A 156 -5.57 26.33 0.77
N ASP A 157 -5.21 26.81 -0.43
CA ASP A 157 -5.90 27.89 -1.12
C ASP A 157 -7.34 27.53 -1.46
N VAL A 158 -7.59 26.28 -1.90
CA VAL A 158 -8.96 25.75 -2.15
C VAL A 158 -9.84 25.91 -0.90
N PHE A 159 -9.28 25.67 0.28
CA PHE A 159 -10.01 25.80 1.54
C PHE A 159 -9.80 27.15 2.25
N LYS A 160 -9.15 28.11 1.59
CA LYS A 160 -8.83 29.45 2.12
C LYS A 160 -8.11 29.40 3.48
N GLN A 161 -7.16 28.48 3.62
CA GLN A 161 -6.38 28.29 4.85
C GLN A 161 -5.02 29.02 4.76
N PRO A 162 -4.47 29.51 5.88
CA PRO A 162 -3.16 30.17 5.87
C PRO A 162 -2.03 29.17 5.59
N HIS A 163 -0.93 29.64 5.02
CA HIS A 163 0.26 28.82 4.74
C HIS A 163 1.14 28.69 6.00
N THR A 164 0.58 28.05 7.03
CA THR A 164 1.19 27.88 8.35
C THR A 164 0.91 26.48 8.91
N LEU A 165 1.58 26.08 9.99
CA LEU A 165 1.27 24.84 10.72
C LEU A 165 -0.22 24.72 11.08
N ALA A 166 -0.82 25.83 11.55
CA ALA A 166 -2.23 25.86 11.90
C ALA A 166 -3.14 25.68 10.67
N GLY A 167 -2.78 26.26 9.52
CA GLY A 167 -3.53 26.07 8.28
C GLY A 167 -3.45 24.64 7.75
N VAL A 168 -2.27 24.00 7.81
CA VAL A 168 -2.12 22.58 7.45
C VAL A 168 -2.94 21.70 8.37
N ARG A 169 -2.99 22.01 9.67
CA ARG A 169 -3.85 21.28 10.61
C ARG A 169 -5.32 21.37 10.21
N LEU A 170 -5.84 22.58 9.97
CA LEU A 170 -7.23 22.80 9.56
C LEU A 170 -7.55 22.12 8.22
N LEU A 171 -6.59 22.10 7.30
CA LEU A 171 -6.70 21.38 6.04
C LEU A 171 -6.88 19.87 6.25
N LEU A 172 -6.03 19.26 7.08
CA LEU A 172 -6.13 17.82 7.37
C LEU A 172 -7.45 17.48 8.09
N GLU A 173 -7.91 18.32 9.01
CA GLU A 173 -9.22 18.17 9.66
C GLU A 173 -10.37 18.16 8.65
N LYS A 174 -10.37 19.09 7.69
CA LYS A 174 -11.37 19.10 6.60
C LYS A 174 -11.34 17.81 5.78
N TRP A 175 -10.16 17.31 5.44
CA TRP A 175 -10.04 16.07 4.68
C TRP A 175 -10.45 14.83 5.47
N ILE A 176 -10.25 14.81 6.79
CA ILE A 176 -10.78 13.76 7.67
C ILE A 176 -12.31 13.74 7.58
N ASP A 177 -12.96 14.89 7.64
CA ASP A 177 -14.42 14.99 7.56
C ASP A 177 -14.98 14.54 6.21
N ILE A 178 -14.29 14.90 5.12
CA ILE A 178 -14.69 14.56 3.74
C ILE A 178 -14.47 13.07 3.45
N ILE A 179 -13.25 12.58 3.68
CA ILE A 179 -12.81 11.25 3.23
C ILE A 179 -13.17 10.16 4.25
N LYS A 180 -13.31 10.50 5.54
CA LYS A 180 -13.53 9.57 6.66
C LYS A 180 -12.53 8.40 6.64
N PRO A 181 -11.22 8.72 6.73
CA PRO A 181 -10.16 7.74 6.58
C PRO A 181 -10.12 6.78 7.77
N GLU A 182 -9.68 5.54 7.53
CA GLU A 182 -9.40 4.57 8.59
C GLU A 182 -8.03 4.82 9.24
N TYR A 183 -7.12 5.51 8.54
CA TYR A 183 -5.79 5.94 9.00
C TYR A 183 -5.20 7.03 8.08
N PHE A 184 -4.20 7.75 8.59
CA PHE A 184 -3.26 8.49 7.75
C PHE A 184 -2.22 7.55 7.16
N MET A 185 -1.68 7.87 6.00
CA MET A 185 -0.65 7.07 5.34
C MET A 185 0.45 7.93 4.73
N ALA A 186 1.70 7.58 4.95
CA ALA A 186 2.82 8.26 4.33
C ALA A 186 3.94 7.28 3.94
N SER A 187 4.55 7.50 2.78
CA SER A 187 5.89 6.97 2.50
C SER A 187 6.92 7.86 3.18
N VAL A 188 7.74 7.27 4.05
CA VAL A 188 8.80 8.00 4.73
C VAL A 188 9.91 8.28 3.72
N PRO A 189 10.29 9.56 3.50
CA PRO A 189 11.38 9.89 2.59
C PRO A 189 12.68 9.18 3.02
N ILE A 190 13.47 8.68 2.06
CA ILE A 190 14.71 7.95 2.39
C ILE A 190 15.75 8.82 3.11
N SER A 191 15.67 10.13 2.92
CA SER A 191 16.50 11.14 3.57
C SER A 191 15.90 11.71 4.86
N PHE A 192 14.74 11.21 5.29
CA PHE A 192 14.10 11.71 6.51
C PHE A 192 14.93 11.28 7.72
N GLU A 193 15.21 12.23 8.60
CA GLU A 193 15.87 12.01 9.88
C GLU A 193 14.95 12.51 11.01
N TYR A 194 14.88 11.74 12.09
CA TYR A 194 14.17 12.21 13.28
C TYR A 194 15.08 13.22 14.01
N PRO A 195 14.62 14.46 14.28
CA PRO A 195 15.47 15.50 14.83
C PRO A 195 15.90 15.16 16.28
N GLU A 196 17.18 15.41 16.60
CA GLU A 196 17.74 15.13 17.94
C GLU A 196 17.21 16.08 19.02
N GLU A 197 16.88 17.30 18.64
CA GLU A 197 16.18 18.28 19.48
C GLU A 197 14.76 18.49 18.95
N SER A 198 13.82 18.85 19.84
CA SER A 198 12.50 19.29 19.38
C SER A 198 12.70 20.42 18.37
N PRO A 199 12.08 20.38 17.18
CA PRO A 199 12.24 21.44 16.20
C PRO A 199 11.98 22.77 16.89
N SER A 200 12.96 23.68 16.90
CA SER A 200 12.64 25.06 17.23
C SER A 200 11.66 25.47 16.16
N ALA A 201 10.43 25.82 16.55
CA ALA A 201 9.47 26.31 15.58
C ALA A 201 10.18 27.35 14.71
N SER A 202 9.97 27.32 13.40
CA SER A 202 10.30 28.41 12.47
C SER A 202 9.62 29.76 12.86
N ALA A 203 9.10 29.87 14.09
CA ALA A 203 8.62 31.05 14.79
C ALA A 203 9.70 32.14 14.85
N GLY A 204 9.76 32.95 13.81
CA GLY A 204 10.62 34.12 13.70
C GLY A 204 11.39 34.23 12.39
N THR A 205 11.41 33.18 11.56
CA THR A 205 11.95 33.22 10.20
C THR A 205 10.80 33.25 9.18
N ASN A 206 10.96 33.93 8.05
CA ASN A 206 9.97 33.92 6.95
C ASN A 206 9.97 32.57 6.18
N GLU A 207 10.43 31.48 6.80
CA GLU A 207 10.60 30.18 6.16
C GLU A 207 9.38 29.29 6.43
N LEU A 208 9.00 28.52 5.41
CA LEU A 208 7.90 27.57 5.53
C LEU A 208 8.36 26.35 6.36
N PRO A 209 7.48 25.79 7.23
CA PRO A 209 7.84 24.65 8.06
C PRO A 209 8.30 23.43 7.27
N ASP A 210 9.34 22.75 7.75
CA ASP A 210 9.82 21.53 7.09
C ASP A 210 8.93 20.29 7.38
N GLY A 211 9.27 19.16 6.76
CA GLY A 211 8.53 17.91 6.94
C GLY A 211 8.58 17.35 8.37
N ALA A 212 9.64 17.61 9.13
CA ALA A 212 9.76 17.19 10.52
C ALA A 212 8.87 18.05 11.43
N GLU A 213 8.83 19.36 11.22
CA GLU A 213 7.91 20.28 11.91
C GLU A 213 6.46 19.91 11.63
N LEU A 214 6.10 19.67 10.37
CA LEU A 214 4.75 19.26 9.98
C LEU A 214 4.36 17.90 10.58
N LEU A 215 5.27 16.93 10.63
CA LEU A 215 5.03 15.64 11.28
C LEU A 215 4.81 15.81 12.79
N LEU A 216 5.75 16.46 13.48
CA LEU A 216 5.82 16.51 14.94
C LEU A 216 4.80 17.47 15.56
N GLN A 217 4.53 18.61 14.91
CA GLN A 217 3.66 19.67 15.44
C GLN A 217 2.23 19.61 14.89
N VAL A 218 2.00 18.95 13.76
CA VAL A 218 0.66 18.87 13.13
C VAL A 218 0.15 17.44 13.06
N LEU A 219 0.81 16.55 12.32
CA LEU A 219 0.26 15.22 12.02
C LEU A 219 0.13 14.34 13.26
N LEU A 220 1.18 14.26 14.10
CA LEU A 220 1.17 13.42 15.31
C LEU A 220 0.15 13.88 16.36
N PRO A 221 0.08 15.19 16.73
CA PRO A 221 -0.95 15.67 17.64
C PRO A 221 -2.36 15.45 17.11
N LEU A 222 -2.58 15.67 15.80
CA LEU A 222 -3.87 15.45 15.17
C LEU A 222 -4.27 13.96 15.16
N ALA A 223 -3.32 13.07 14.87
CA ALA A 223 -3.53 11.62 14.92
C ALA A 223 -3.91 11.13 16.31
N GLU A 224 -3.25 11.63 17.36
CA GLU A 224 -3.60 11.35 18.76
C GLU A 224 -5.03 11.82 19.08
N GLU A 225 -5.35 13.08 18.77
CA GLU A 225 -6.65 13.67 19.08
C GLU A 225 -7.80 12.95 18.36
N LYS A 226 -7.65 12.71 17.05
CA LYS A 226 -8.68 12.05 16.23
C LYS A 226 -8.68 10.52 16.38
N LYS A 227 -7.75 9.97 17.17
CA LYS A 227 -7.53 8.52 17.33
C LYS A 227 -7.35 7.80 15.99
N LEU A 228 -6.67 8.46 15.05
CA LEU A 228 -6.38 7.91 13.73
C LEU A 228 -4.96 7.35 13.71
N PRO A 229 -4.75 6.07 13.36
CA PRO A 229 -3.42 5.53 13.19
C PRO A 229 -2.66 6.22 12.06
N ILE A 230 -1.32 6.15 12.10
CA ILE A 230 -0.44 6.59 11.01
C ILE A 230 0.27 5.38 10.41
N ALA A 231 0.03 5.11 9.13
CA ALA A 231 0.69 4.09 8.36
C ALA A 231 1.95 4.62 7.65
N LEU A 232 3.11 4.11 8.06
CA LEU A 232 4.41 4.52 7.55
C LEU A 232 5.02 3.41 6.67
N LYS A 233 5.40 3.79 5.46
CA LYS A 233 6.08 2.96 4.45
C LYS A 233 7.55 3.36 4.34
N PHE A 234 8.48 2.49 4.72
CA PHE A 234 9.92 2.78 4.79
C PHE A 234 10.73 2.16 3.65
N ASP A 235 11.94 2.68 3.43
CA ASP A 235 13.00 2.14 2.55
C ASP A 235 12.84 2.37 1.04
N SER A 236 11.80 3.07 0.57
CA SER A 236 11.67 3.35 -0.87
C SER A 236 12.55 4.50 -1.33
N VAL A 237 13.30 4.30 -2.42
CA VAL A 237 14.10 5.33 -3.09
C VAL A 237 13.42 5.72 -4.40
N ARG A 238 13.14 7.01 -4.58
CA ARG A 238 12.37 7.52 -5.72
C ARG A 238 13.10 8.66 -6.42
N PRO A 239 13.59 8.47 -7.66
CA PRO A 239 13.87 7.21 -8.35
C PRO A 239 15.34 6.74 -8.16
N ILE A 240 15.62 5.45 -8.36
CA ILE A 240 16.99 4.95 -8.63
C ILE A 240 17.32 5.07 -10.12
N ASN A 241 16.32 4.93 -10.99
CA ASN A 241 16.47 5.15 -12.43
C ASN A 241 15.28 5.93 -12.99
N ALA A 242 15.44 7.25 -13.10
CA ALA A 242 14.37 8.17 -13.51
C ALA A 242 13.75 7.86 -14.88
N ARG A 243 14.49 7.21 -15.79
CA ARG A 243 13.99 6.87 -17.14
C ARG A 243 12.73 6.03 -17.08
N TYR A 244 12.60 5.14 -16.10
CA TYR A 244 11.46 4.24 -15.99
C TYR A 244 10.28 4.81 -15.19
N GLY A 245 10.29 6.12 -14.90
CA GLY A 245 9.29 6.77 -14.08
C GLY A 245 9.09 6.03 -12.75
N VAL A 246 7.84 5.78 -12.40
CA VAL A 246 7.43 5.01 -11.20
C VAL A 246 8.00 3.59 -11.11
N ALA A 247 8.41 2.97 -12.23
CA ALA A 247 9.06 1.66 -12.19
C ALA A 247 10.56 1.77 -11.86
N GLY A 248 11.12 2.97 -11.96
CA GLY A 248 12.50 3.31 -11.63
C GLY A 248 12.79 3.43 -10.15
N ASP A 249 11.76 3.36 -9.31
CA ASP A 249 11.88 3.34 -7.86
C ASP A 249 12.57 2.07 -7.37
N GLY A 250 13.33 2.19 -6.30
CA GLY A 250 14.07 1.07 -5.72
C GLY A 250 14.00 1.04 -4.21
N VAL A 251 14.97 0.37 -3.61
CA VAL A 251 15.02 0.10 -2.18
C VAL A 251 16.39 0.43 -1.61
N LYS A 252 16.41 1.09 -0.45
CA LYS A 252 17.60 1.30 0.38
C LYS A 252 17.18 1.13 1.84
N PRO A 253 17.88 0.29 2.63
CA PRO A 253 17.60 0.17 4.06
C PRO A 253 17.60 1.53 4.75
N SER A 254 16.54 1.84 5.49
CA SER A 254 16.45 3.03 6.35
C SER A 254 16.81 2.70 7.79
N ASN A 255 17.04 3.74 8.59
CA ASN A 255 17.31 3.60 10.02
C ASN A 255 16.01 3.32 10.78
N VAL A 256 15.87 2.12 11.35
CA VAL A 256 14.68 1.72 12.13
C VAL A 256 14.52 2.57 13.40
N ASP A 257 15.60 3.20 13.89
CA ASP A 257 15.57 4.09 15.06
C ASP A 257 14.58 5.26 14.89
N ILE A 258 14.31 5.69 13.66
CA ILE A 258 13.28 6.71 13.38
C ILE A 258 11.91 6.25 13.91
N LEU A 259 11.53 5.01 13.59
CA LEU A 259 10.26 4.44 14.04
C LEU A 259 10.27 4.18 15.55
N ILE A 260 11.40 3.74 16.10
CA ILE A 260 11.56 3.53 17.56
C ILE A 260 11.38 4.85 18.31
N LYS A 261 12.01 5.94 17.85
CA LYS A 261 11.86 7.28 18.41
C LYS A 261 10.41 7.75 18.34
N LEU A 262 9.73 7.58 17.20
CA LEU A 262 8.30 7.90 17.06
C LEU A 262 7.44 7.11 18.05
N CYS A 263 7.60 5.79 18.14
CA CYS A 263 6.81 4.97 19.05
C CYS A 263 7.07 5.30 20.53
N ARG A 264 8.32 5.57 20.90
CA ARG A 264 8.74 5.93 22.25
C ARG A 264 8.22 7.30 22.68
N ASN A 265 8.34 8.30 21.80
CA ASN A 265 8.03 9.69 22.14
C ASN A 265 6.52 9.99 22.02
N PHE A 266 5.79 9.22 21.22
CA PHE A 266 4.35 9.38 21.02
C PHE A 266 3.58 8.09 21.39
N PRO A 267 3.59 7.67 22.67
CA PRO A 267 3.05 6.38 23.09
C PRO A 267 1.53 6.24 22.90
N LYS A 268 0.81 7.35 22.73
CA LYS A 268 -0.64 7.38 22.49
C LYS A 268 -1.02 7.37 21.01
N VAL A 269 -0.07 7.68 20.11
CA VAL A 269 -0.26 7.54 18.66
C VAL A 269 -0.04 6.09 18.29
N LYS A 270 -0.95 5.54 17.48
CA LYS A 270 -0.82 4.18 16.94
C LYS A 270 -0.15 4.23 15.57
N PHE A 271 0.90 3.43 15.40
CA PHE A 271 1.66 3.34 14.16
C PHE A 271 1.41 2.00 13.47
N LEU A 272 1.06 2.07 12.19
CA LEU A 272 1.15 0.94 11.27
C LEU A 272 2.48 1.07 10.51
N ALA A 273 3.27 0.01 10.41
CA ALA A 273 4.52 0.09 9.65
C ALA A 273 4.73 -1.07 8.69
N THR A 274 5.29 -0.75 7.52
CA THR A 274 5.79 -1.73 6.56
C THR A 274 7.11 -1.24 5.96
N PHE A 275 8.05 -2.16 5.80
CA PHE A 275 9.41 -1.89 5.32
C PHE A 275 9.60 -2.58 3.98
N LEU A 276 10.22 -1.90 3.01
CA LEU A 276 10.49 -2.44 1.68
C LEU A 276 11.79 -3.25 1.64
N SER A 277 12.73 -2.93 2.53
CA SER A 277 14.01 -3.63 2.63
C SER A 277 13.84 -4.96 3.35
N ARG A 278 14.34 -6.04 2.74
CA ARG A 278 14.39 -7.37 3.39
C ARG A 278 15.26 -7.36 4.65
N VAL A 279 16.36 -6.60 4.66
CA VAL A 279 17.31 -6.63 5.78
C VAL A 279 16.77 -5.93 7.04
N ASN A 280 15.85 -4.98 6.91
CA ASN A 280 15.23 -4.32 8.07
C ASN A 280 14.15 -5.18 8.75
N GLN A 281 13.67 -6.25 8.11
CA GLN A 281 12.47 -6.97 8.56
C GLN A 281 12.65 -7.61 9.95
N HIS A 282 13.84 -8.12 10.27
CA HIS A 282 14.09 -8.70 11.58
C HIS A 282 14.10 -7.63 12.68
N GLU A 283 14.87 -6.55 12.47
CA GLU A 283 14.98 -5.45 13.43
C GLU A 283 13.62 -4.81 13.72
N VAL A 284 12.82 -4.50 12.68
CA VAL A 284 11.49 -3.92 12.88
C VAL A 284 10.53 -4.90 13.56
N THR A 285 10.67 -6.20 13.34
CA THR A 285 9.88 -7.23 14.04
C THR A 285 10.21 -7.26 15.53
N VAL A 286 11.49 -7.12 15.89
CA VAL A 286 11.91 -6.97 17.29
C VAL A 286 11.38 -5.66 17.88
N ALA A 287 11.42 -4.55 17.14
CA ALA A 287 10.87 -3.27 17.60
C ALA A 287 9.36 -3.38 17.88
N ALA A 288 8.58 -4.02 17.01
CA ALA A 288 7.14 -4.24 17.21
C ALA A 288 6.84 -5.10 18.47
N ASN A 289 7.74 -5.99 18.86
CA ASN A 289 7.62 -6.73 20.14
C ASN A 289 7.79 -5.81 21.37
N LYS A 290 8.44 -4.65 21.23
CA LYS A 290 8.69 -3.71 22.34
C LYS A 290 7.62 -2.63 22.46
N PHE A 291 7.00 -2.25 21.35
CA PHE A 291 6.06 -1.12 21.30
C PHE A 291 4.64 -1.59 21.02
N ARG A 292 3.77 -1.49 22.04
CA ARG A 292 2.34 -1.87 21.91
C ARG A 292 1.56 -0.96 20.96
N ASN A 293 2.09 0.23 20.68
CA ASN A 293 1.56 1.18 19.72
C ASN A 293 2.17 1.01 18.31
N LEU A 294 2.93 -0.06 18.05
CA LEU A 294 3.47 -0.40 16.73
C LEU A 294 2.86 -1.71 16.23
N HIS A 295 2.25 -1.66 15.05
CA HIS A 295 1.68 -2.82 14.37
C HIS A 295 2.27 -3.00 12.98
N LEU A 296 2.93 -4.13 12.74
CA LEU A 296 3.48 -4.43 11.41
C LEU A 296 2.41 -4.96 10.48
N TYR A 297 2.48 -4.52 9.22
CA TYR A 297 1.56 -5.02 8.20
C TYR A 297 2.23 -5.34 6.86
N GLY A 298 1.92 -6.52 6.36
CA GLY A 298 2.18 -7.00 5.02
C GLY A 298 3.64 -7.14 4.57
N CYS A 299 3.77 -7.55 3.31
CA CYS A 299 5.03 -7.75 2.61
C CYS A 299 5.04 -6.80 1.41
N TRP A 300 5.56 -5.60 1.60
CA TRP A 300 5.39 -4.51 0.64
C TRP A 300 6.26 -4.69 -0.61
N TRP A 301 5.65 -4.55 -1.80
CA TRP A 301 6.31 -4.40 -3.10
C TRP A 301 7.44 -5.41 -3.38
N TYR A 302 8.72 -5.07 -3.18
CA TYR A 302 9.84 -6.00 -3.41
C TYR A 302 9.85 -7.18 -2.43
N CYS A 303 9.23 -7.03 -1.25
CA CYS A 303 8.98 -8.12 -0.32
C CYS A 303 7.76 -8.99 -0.71
N ASN A 304 6.96 -8.59 -1.71
CA ASN A 304 5.78 -9.32 -2.15
C ASN A 304 6.12 -10.47 -3.15
N ASN A 305 7.08 -11.31 -2.77
CA ASN A 305 7.48 -12.51 -3.51
C ASN A 305 7.35 -13.73 -2.59
N PRO A 306 6.90 -14.91 -3.07
CA PRO A 306 6.58 -16.05 -2.21
C PRO A 306 7.65 -16.43 -1.19
N SER A 307 8.93 -16.47 -1.59
CA SER A 307 10.05 -16.80 -0.71
C SER A 307 10.24 -15.78 0.43
N ILE A 308 10.04 -14.49 0.16
CA ILE A 308 10.17 -13.43 1.15
C ILE A 308 8.90 -13.38 2.03
N ILE A 309 7.72 -13.55 1.45
CA ILE A 309 6.46 -13.64 2.22
C ILE A 309 6.55 -14.78 3.25
N GLU A 310 7.07 -15.94 2.86
CA GLU A 310 7.25 -17.08 3.74
C GLU A 310 8.18 -16.76 4.91
N GLU A 311 9.39 -16.26 4.62
CA GLU A 311 10.39 -15.87 5.61
C GLU A 311 9.84 -14.84 6.61
N LEU A 312 9.25 -13.75 6.11
CA LEU A 312 8.73 -12.66 6.94
C LEU A 312 7.56 -13.12 7.80
N THR A 313 6.65 -13.92 7.23
CA THR A 313 5.48 -14.44 7.96
C THR A 313 5.93 -15.36 9.09
N ARG A 314 6.87 -16.27 8.83
CA ARG A 314 7.42 -17.20 9.81
C ARG A 314 8.11 -16.45 10.96
N MET A 315 9.06 -15.59 10.63
CA MET A 315 9.80 -14.78 11.61
C MET A 315 8.86 -13.95 12.50
N ARG A 316 7.84 -13.32 11.90
CA ARG A 316 6.86 -12.53 12.65
C ARG A 316 5.98 -13.40 13.54
N ILE A 317 5.60 -14.61 13.14
CA ILE A 317 4.86 -15.52 14.02
C ILE A 317 5.72 -15.97 15.19
N GLU A 318 6.99 -16.31 14.94
CA GLU A 318 7.92 -16.76 15.98
C GLU A 318 8.17 -15.69 17.05
N ILE A 319 8.21 -14.40 16.66
CA ILE A 319 8.48 -13.28 17.58
C ILE A 319 7.21 -12.65 18.16
N LEU A 320 6.15 -12.47 17.35
CA LEU A 320 4.96 -11.69 17.69
C LEU A 320 3.69 -12.55 17.88
N GLY A 321 3.78 -13.86 17.65
CA GLY A 321 2.62 -14.74 17.61
C GLY A 321 1.64 -14.34 16.51
N THR A 322 0.47 -13.81 16.87
CA THR A 322 -0.55 -13.36 15.90
C THR A 322 -0.81 -11.86 15.96
N ALA A 323 0.05 -11.10 16.63
CA ALA A 323 -0.06 -9.65 16.82
C ALA A 323 0.58 -8.85 15.66
N PHE A 324 0.21 -9.19 14.42
CA PHE A 324 0.59 -8.45 13.22
C PHE A 324 -0.41 -8.73 12.09
N THR A 325 -0.33 -8.00 10.98
CA THR A 325 -1.08 -8.31 9.76
C THR A 325 -0.14 -8.90 8.72
N SER A 326 -0.42 -10.12 8.29
CA SER A 326 0.50 -10.88 7.42
C SER A 326 0.67 -10.30 6.01
N GLN A 327 -0.38 -9.72 5.43
CA GLN A 327 -0.34 -9.25 4.05
C GLN A 327 -1.20 -8.02 3.76
N HIS A 328 -0.79 -7.24 2.75
CA HIS A 328 -1.64 -6.32 2.00
C HIS A 328 -1.37 -6.48 0.49
N SER A 329 -2.31 -6.09 -0.37
CA SER A 329 -2.13 -6.30 -1.81
C SER A 329 -1.30 -5.20 -2.48
N ASP A 330 -1.49 -3.92 -2.13
CA ASP A 330 -0.95 -2.80 -2.92
C ASP A 330 -1.38 -2.94 -4.41
N ALA A 331 -2.62 -3.37 -4.63
CA ALA A 331 -3.18 -3.56 -5.97
C ALA A 331 -3.39 -2.20 -6.66
N ARG A 332 -2.86 -2.06 -7.88
CA ARG A 332 -3.04 -0.87 -8.73
C ARG A 332 -4.03 -1.12 -9.87
N VAL A 333 -4.31 -2.38 -10.16
CA VAL A 333 -5.40 -2.83 -11.04
C VAL A 333 -6.29 -3.76 -10.21
N LEU A 334 -7.61 -3.60 -10.36
CA LEU A 334 -8.62 -4.27 -9.52
C LEU A 334 -8.45 -5.80 -9.48
N ASP A 335 -8.31 -6.41 -10.64
CA ASP A 335 -8.19 -7.87 -10.83
C ASP A 335 -6.89 -8.48 -10.24
N GLN A 336 -5.91 -7.66 -9.83
CA GLN A 336 -4.75 -8.13 -9.08
C GLN A 336 -5.10 -8.63 -7.69
N LEU A 337 -6.24 -8.19 -7.13
CA LEU A 337 -6.71 -8.69 -5.83
C LEU A 337 -6.86 -10.22 -5.87
N ILE A 338 -7.26 -10.78 -7.01
CA ILE A 338 -7.47 -12.22 -7.18
C ILE A 338 -6.16 -12.97 -6.90
N TYR A 339 -5.11 -12.74 -7.71
CA TYR A 339 -3.87 -13.48 -7.54
C TYR A 339 -3.12 -13.10 -6.27
N LYS A 340 -3.08 -11.82 -5.89
CA LYS A 340 -2.30 -11.39 -4.72
C LYS A 340 -2.81 -12.05 -3.44
N TRP A 341 -4.13 -12.16 -3.27
CA TRP A 341 -4.70 -12.86 -2.13
C TRP A 341 -4.66 -14.37 -2.26
N SER A 342 -4.85 -14.92 -3.46
CA SER A 342 -4.70 -16.37 -3.69
C SER A 342 -3.28 -16.86 -3.34
N HIS A 343 -2.25 -16.25 -3.93
CA HIS A 343 -0.86 -16.61 -3.72
C HIS A 343 -0.41 -16.39 -2.28
N SER A 344 -0.74 -15.24 -1.69
CA SER A 344 -0.34 -14.96 -0.30
C SER A 344 -0.99 -15.92 0.68
N ARG A 345 -2.28 -16.29 0.49
CA ARG A 345 -2.95 -17.25 1.36
C ARG A 345 -2.36 -18.65 1.26
N ASP A 346 -1.91 -19.08 0.08
CA ASP A 346 -1.21 -20.35 -0.07
C ASP A 346 0.09 -20.38 0.75
N VAL A 347 0.92 -19.34 0.62
CA VAL A 347 2.19 -19.24 1.37
C VAL A 347 1.94 -19.13 2.88
N ILE A 348 1.09 -18.20 3.31
CA ILE A 348 0.77 -17.98 4.72
C ILE A 348 0.12 -19.23 5.34
N GLY A 349 -0.75 -19.91 4.59
CA GLY A 349 -1.39 -21.14 5.01
C GLY A 349 -0.39 -22.24 5.35
N LYS A 350 0.63 -22.44 4.49
CA LYS A 350 1.71 -23.40 4.73
C LYS A 350 2.50 -23.08 6.00
N VAL A 351 2.87 -21.81 6.20
CA VAL A 351 3.57 -21.37 7.41
C VAL A 351 2.72 -21.65 8.66
N LEU A 352 1.42 -21.32 8.62
CA LEU A 352 0.54 -21.52 9.77
C LEU A 352 0.35 -23.00 10.10
N VAL A 353 0.23 -23.87 9.10
CA VAL A 353 0.15 -25.33 9.33
C VAL A 353 1.38 -25.82 10.09
N ASP A 354 2.59 -25.52 9.61
CA ASP A 354 3.84 -25.92 10.28
C ASP A 354 3.94 -25.35 11.72
N MET A 355 3.57 -24.09 11.93
CA MET A 355 3.55 -23.50 13.28
C MET A 355 2.58 -24.22 14.24
N TYR A 356 1.39 -24.60 13.75
CA TYR A 356 0.41 -25.32 14.56
C TYR A 356 0.78 -26.77 14.79
N GLU A 357 1.38 -27.46 13.82
CA GLU A 357 1.90 -28.82 14.00
C GLU A 357 2.95 -28.88 15.11
N ARG A 358 3.89 -27.92 15.13
CA ARG A 358 4.86 -27.78 16.22
C ARG A 358 4.19 -27.53 17.56
N LEU A 359 3.17 -26.66 17.59
CA LEU A 359 2.39 -26.42 18.80
C LEU A 359 1.68 -27.69 19.29
N PHE A 360 1.04 -28.45 18.39
CA PHE A 360 0.41 -29.72 18.74
C PHE A 360 1.41 -30.77 19.25
N ALA A 361 2.62 -30.81 18.70
CA ALA A 361 3.68 -31.72 19.16
C ALA A 361 4.10 -31.47 20.62
N THR A 362 3.85 -30.29 21.18
CA THR A 362 4.05 -29.99 22.61
C THR A 362 2.97 -30.55 23.54
N GLY A 363 1.93 -31.18 22.98
CA GLY A 363 0.75 -31.66 23.73
C GLY A 363 -0.36 -30.61 23.85
N TRP A 364 -0.20 -29.41 23.28
CA TRP A 364 -1.23 -28.38 23.26
C TRP A 364 -2.46 -28.84 22.47
N LYS A 365 -3.65 -28.80 23.07
CA LYS A 365 -4.90 -29.22 22.42
C LYS A 365 -5.73 -28.00 22.03
N MET A 366 -6.25 -27.97 20.80
CA MET A 366 -7.13 -26.91 20.31
C MET A 366 -8.35 -27.49 19.62
N SER A 367 -9.51 -26.85 19.86
CA SER A 367 -10.70 -27.11 19.04
C SER A 367 -10.54 -26.50 17.65
N SER A 368 -11.25 -27.05 16.66
CA SER A 368 -11.32 -26.47 15.32
C SER A 368 -11.87 -25.04 15.33
N ALA A 369 -12.73 -24.69 16.30
CA ALA A 369 -13.25 -23.33 16.47
C ALA A 369 -12.15 -22.36 16.92
N THR A 370 -11.31 -22.76 17.88
CA THR A 370 -10.18 -21.95 18.35
C THR A 370 -9.15 -21.74 17.24
N CYS A 371 -8.86 -22.78 16.45
CA CYS A 371 -7.96 -22.69 15.30
C CYS A 371 -8.48 -21.67 14.27
N ARG A 372 -9.76 -21.75 13.89
CA ARG A 372 -10.40 -20.75 13.01
C ARG A 372 -10.34 -19.32 13.56
N GLY A 373 -10.50 -19.16 14.88
CA GLY A 373 -10.37 -17.87 15.55
C GLY A 373 -8.96 -17.27 15.44
N CYS A 374 -7.92 -18.07 15.63
CA CYS A 374 -6.54 -17.64 15.48
C CYS A 374 -6.20 -17.28 14.03
N LEU A 375 -6.63 -18.11 13.06
CA LEU A 375 -6.48 -17.84 11.63
C LEU A 375 -7.13 -16.51 11.24
N ALA A 376 -8.33 -16.22 11.74
CA ALA A 376 -9.02 -14.95 11.50
C ALA A 376 -8.27 -13.75 12.10
N ARG A 377 -7.55 -13.91 13.21
CA ARG A 377 -6.71 -12.85 13.79
C ARG A 377 -5.52 -12.53 12.89
N ALA A 378 -4.76 -13.54 12.46
CA ALA A 378 -3.57 -13.37 11.62
C ALA A 378 -3.88 -12.85 10.20
N THR A 379 -5.12 -13.01 9.73
CA THR A 379 -5.49 -12.73 8.32
C THR A 379 -6.56 -11.65 8.13
N ARG A 380 -7.33 -11.26 9.17
CA ARG A 380 -8.49 -10.37 8.98
C ARG A 380 -8.67 -9.25 10.01
N ARG A 381 -8.38 -9.48 11.30
CA ARG A 381 -8.85 -8.59 12.37
C ARG A 381 -7.78 -7.98 13.27
N SER A 382 -6.50 -8.34 13.12
CA SER A 382 -5.45 -7.84 14.01
C SER A 382 -5.37 -6.32 13.96
N TRP A 383 -5.21 -5.73 12.78
CA TRP A 383 -5.07 -4.27 12.65
C TRP A 383 -6.31 -3.49 13.13
N GLN A 384 -7.54 -3.96 12.85
CA GLN A 384 -8.75 -3.24 13.30
C GLN A 384 -8.90 -3.27 14.82
N ARG A 385 -8.46 -4.34 15.48
CA ARG A 385 -8.51 -4.43 16.95
C ARG A 385 -7.37 -3.65 17.59
N ASP A 386 -6.19 -3.74 16.99
CA ASP A 386 -4.98 -3.18 17.57
C ASP A 386 -4.92 -1.66 17.29
N CYS A 387 -5.49 -1.21 16.16
CA CYS A 387 -5.36 0.16 15.66
C CYS A 387 -6.66 0.99 15.63
N LEU A 388 -7.84 0.41 15.37
CA LEU A 388 -9.11 1.10 15.65
C LEU A 388 -9.50 0.92 17.13
#